data_AF-F0IC02-F1
#
_entry.id   AF-F0IC02-F1
#
_cell.length_a   1.000
_cell.length_b   1.000
_cell.length_c   1.000
_cell.angle_alpha   90.00
_cell.angle_beta   90.00
_cell.angle_gamma   90.00
#
_symmetry.space_group_name_H-M   'P 1'
#
loop_
_entity.id
_entity.type
_entity.pdbx_description
1 polymer ?
#
loop_
_entity_poly.entity_id
_entity_poly.type
_entity_poly.pdbx_seq_one_letter_code
_entity_poly.pdbx_strand_id
1 'polypeptide(L)'
;MVKLTEIRSVLEKEDLDTIYLRHFQWIKTLIPFWKEAVVRIAELKNFPIEKRDKHLKSIEMSLELMPAWRLKKIKYVDARRKEIDSAISFIRPSSFTPAILKYAFAPFCMNMIGILRPFLYVSNSYYSDEQVPTVIAQSIYEIAILHTSFPFNTSDFVYFLPAEKSIHTDNPADLDNWHLMMDTVGKALQITPLIEEVYKQAAEIWKSYDRPFQWEYNQDIWYLEEENLSQQLHDLTVKAFHNK
;
A
#
# COMPACT_ATOMS: atom_id res chain seq x y z
N MET A 1 -16.52 -10.51 -4.07
CA MET A 1 -15.49 -9.59 -4.59
C MET A 1 -16.20 -8.42 -5.27
N VAL A 2 -15.84 -7.18 -4.93
CA VAL A 2 -16.36 -5.96 -5.60
C VAL A 2 -15.35 -5.55 -6.67
N LYS A 3 -15.75 -5.34 -7.92
CA LYS A 3 -14.75 -5.03 -8.96
C LYS A 3 -14.12 -3.66 -8.75
N LEU A 4 -12.87 -3.51 -9.17
CA LEU A 4 -12.19 -2.22 -9.07
C LEU A 4 -12.83 -1.21 -10.02
N THR A 5 -13.26 -1.67 -11.20
CA THR A 5 -14.01 -0.87 -12.16
C THR A 5 -15.34 -0.37 -11.59
N GLU A 6 -16.05 -1.20 -10.82
CA GLU A 6 -17.30 -0.83 -10.14
C GLU A 6 -17.05 0.26 -9.11
N ILE A 7 -16.06 0.09 -8.23
CA ILE A 7 -15.66 1.10 -7.23
C ILE A 7 -15.29 2.41 -7.94
N ARG A 8 -14.41 2.35 -8.95
CA ARG A 8 -14.00 3.51 -9.74
C ARG A 8 -15.20 4.25 -10.33
N SER A 9 -16.18 3.52 -10.88
CA SER A 9 -17.38 4.11 -11.51
C SER A 9 -18.32 4.82 -10.53
N VAL A 10 -18.24 4.48 -9.24
CA VAL A 10 -18.94 5.21 -8.19
C VAL A 10 -18.17 6.47 -7.85
N LEU A 11 -16.86 6.33 -7.60
CA LEU A 11 -15.99 7.44 -7.22
C LEU A 11 -15.91 8.52 -8.31
N GLU A 12 -15.87 8.17 -9.58
CA GLU A 12 -15.77 9.16 -10.68
C GLU A 12 -16.95 10.14 -10.76
N LYS A 13 -18.08 9.81 -10.11
CA LYS A 13 -19.30 10.64 -10.09
C LYS A 13 -19.32 11.63 -8.93
N GLU A 14 -18.37 11.52 -8.01
CA GLU A 14 -18.31 12.31 -6.79
C GLU A 14 -17.28 13.44 -6.91
N ASP A 15 -17.41 14.45 -6.05
CA ASP A 15 -16.44 15.53 -5.95
C ASP A 15 -15.08 15.00 -5.45
N LEU A 16 -14.00 15.36 -6.14
CA LEU A 16 -12.67 14.80 -5.89
C LEU A 16 -12.11 15.16 -4.51
N ASP A 17 -12.39 16.35 -4.02
CA ASP A 17 -11.93 16.77 -2.69
C ASP A 17 -12.68 16.00 -1.60
N THR A 18 -13.97 15.71 -1.83
CA THR A 18 -14.79 14.85 -0.98
C THR A 18 -14.27 13.41 -0.96
N ILE A 19 -13.99 12.82 -2.13
CA ILE A 19 -13.40 11.48 -2.22
C ILE A 19 -12.04 11.45 -1.52
N TYR A 20 -11.18 12.44 -1.79
CA TYR A 20 -9.87 12.54 -1.17
C TYR A 20 -9.96 12.58 0.35
N LEU A 21 -10.83 13.43 0.91
CA LEU A 21 -10.97 13.59 2.35
C LEU A 21 -11.52 12.35 3.04
N ARG A 22 -12.45 11.63 2.38
CA ARG A 22 -12.94 10.32 2.86
C ARG A 22 -11.82 9.29 2.84
N HIS A 23 -11.10 9.16 1.73
CA HIS A 23 -9.96 8.24 1.63
C HIS A 23 -8.86 8.58 2.63
N PHE A 24 -8.63 9.86 2.88
CA PHE A 24 -7.64 10.30 3.86
C PHE A 24 -7.94 9.80 5.28
N GLN A 25 -9.21 9.63 5.63
CA GLN A 25 -9.55 9.02 6.92
C GLN A 25 -9.16 7.54 6.99
N TRP A 26 -9.19 6.81 5.88
CA TRP A 26 -8.61 5.46 5.79
C TRP A 26 -7.10 5.48 5.88
N ILE A 27 -6.42 6.42 5.20
CA ILE A 27 -4.96 6.56 5.29
C ILE A 27 -4.51 6.81 6.74
N LYS A 28 -5.29 7.57 7.51
CA LYS A 28 -5.03 7.80 8.92
C LYS A 28 -5.01 6.53 9.76
N THR A 29 -5.78 5.50 9.42
CA THR A 29 -5.80 4.23 10.19
C THR A 29 -4.48 3.48 10.08
N LEU A 30 -3.66 3.75 9.06
CA LEU A 30 -2.36 3.13 8.83
C LEU A 30 -1.20 3.82 9.58
N ILE A 31 -1.43 5.02 10.13
CA ILE A 31 -0.38 5.83 10.76
C ILE A 31 0.29 5.14 11.96
N PRO A 32 -0.45 4.46 12.87
CA PRO A 32 0.16 3.74 13.98
C PRO A 32 1.18 2.70 13.49
N PHE A 33 0.78 1.84 12.54
CA PHE A 33 1.67 0.86 11.95
C PHE A 33 2.86 1.52 11.25
N TRP A 34 2.66 2.63 10.53
CA TRP A 34 3.77 3.34 9.88
C TRP A 34 4.81 3.84 10.90
N LYS A 35 4.37 4.41 12.02
CA LYS A 35 5.28 4.85 13.09
C LYS A 35 6.03 3.66 13.70
N GLU A 36 5.33 2.58 14.04
CA GLU A 36 5.93 1.37 14.61
C GLU A 36 6.94 0.73 13.66
N ALA A 37 6.62 0.65 12.36
CA ALA A 37 7.54 0.17 11.33
C ALA A 37 8.83 1.00 11.29
N VAL A 38 8.74 2.33 11.36
CA VAL A 38 9.93 3.20 11.41
C VAL A 38 10.77 2.92 12.65
N VAL A 39 10.14 2.78 13.83
CA VAL A 39 10.84 2.47 15.09
C VAL A 39 11.54 1.13 14.99
N ARG A 40 10.81 0.07 14.60
CA ARG A 40 11.33 -1.29 14.54
C ARG A 40 12.46 -1.44 13.54
N ILE A 41 12.34 -0.83 12.36
CA ILE A 41 13.40 -0.82 11.35
C ILE A 41 14.62 -0.06 11.86
N ALA A 42 14.42 1.06 12.56
CA ALA A 42 15.51 1.82 13.14
C ALA A 42 16.30 1.01 14.18
N GLU A 43 15.61 0.29 15.06
CA GLU A 43 16.20 -0.61 16.04
C GLU A 43 17.00 -1.73 15.37
N LEU A 44 16.38 -2.49 14.47
CA LEU A 44 17.00 -3.65 13.82
C LEU A 44 18.23 -3.29 12.98
N LYS A 45 18.29 -2.05 12.47
CA LYS A 45 19.43 -1.56 11.67
C LYS A 45 20.38 -0.67 12.45
N ASN A 46 20.18 -0.51 13.76
CA ASN A 46 20.96 0.40 14.62
C ASN A 46 21.07 1.81 14.02
N PHE A 47 19.98 2.35 13.48
CA PHE A 47 19.97 3.72 12.97
C PHE A 47 20.03 4.73 14.13
N PRO A 48 20.68 5.90 13.93
CA PRO A 48 20.69 6.96 14.93
C PRO A 48 19.28 7.41 15.31
N ILE A 49 19.08 7.71 16.60
CA ILE A 49 17.81 8.16 17.16
C ILE A 49 17.31 9.41 16.42
N GLU A 50 18.20 10.34 16.09
CA GLU A 50 17.85 11.58 15.40
C GLU A 50 17.27 11.32 14.01
N LYS A 51 17.75 10.26 13.32
CA LYS A 51 17.25 9.88 12.01
C LYS A 51 15.85 9.26 12.12
N ARG A 52 15.63 8.38 13.09
CA ARG A 52 14.32 7.80 13.40
C ARG A 52 13.31 8.91 13.73
N ASP A 53 13.66 9.82 14.63
CA ASP A 53 12.79 10.88 15.11
C ASP A 53 12.45 11.89 14.02
N LYS A 54 13.39 12.16 13.10
CA LYS A 54 13.12 12.93 11.90
C LYS A 54 12.02 12.29 11.03
N HIS A 55 12.07 10.97 10.82
CA HIS A 55 11.04 10.27 10.05
C HIS A 55 9.69 10.26 10.77
N LEU A 56 9.68 10.04 12.10
CA LEU A 56 8.45 10.12 12.90
C LEU A 56 7.79 11.51 12.82
N LYS A 57 8.60 12.57 12.88
CA LYS A 57 8.11 13.94 12.68
C LYS A 57 7.53 14.16 11.29
N SER A 58 8.17 13.64 10.24
CA SER A 58 7.61 13.70 8.87
C SER A 58 6.26 13.01 8.75
N ILE A 59 6.07 11.87 9.44
CA ILE A 59 4.79 11.15 9.48
C ILE A 59 3.71 12.03 10.11
N GLU A 60 4.00 12.66 11.25
CA GLU A 60 3.05 13.55 11.92
C GLU A 60 2.68 14.75 11.05
N MET A 61 3.68 15.39 10.45
CA MET A 61 3.47 16.51 9.53
C MET A 61 2.63 16.13 8.31
N SER A 62 2.71 14.88 7.85
CA SER A 62 1.92 14.41 6.71
C SER A 62 0.42 14.56 6.92
N LEU A 63 -0.04 14.43 8.18
CA LEU A 63 -1.45 14.52 8.53
C LEU A 63 -2.06 15.91 8.28
N GLU A 64 -1.23 16.94 8.37
CA GLU A 64 -1.65 18.32 8.14
C GLU A 64 -1.35 18.75 6.70
N LEU A 65 -0.15 18.42 6.22
CA LEU A 65 0.35 18.93 4.95
C LEU A 65 -0.37 18.35 3.74
N MET A 66 -0.63 17.03 3.73
CA MET A 66 -1.23 16.35 2.58
C MET A 66 -2.63 16.89 2.24
N PRO A 67 -3.60 16.95 3.18
CA PRO A 67 -4.90 17.53 2.88
C PRO A 67 -4.83 19.04 2.62
N ALA A 68 -3.94 19.77 3.29
CA ALA A 68 -3.79 21.20 3.04
C ALA A 68 -3.24 21.51 1.63
N TRP A 69 -2.37 20.65 1.09
CA TRP A 69 -1.92 20.75 -0.31
C TRP A 69 -3.02 20.39 -1.29
N ARG A 70 -3.75 19.27 -1.08
CA ARG A 70 -4.83 18.87 -1.99
C ARG A 70 -5.89 19.96 -2.11
N LEU A 71 -6.35 20.46 -0.95
CA LEU A 71 -7.37 21.50 -0.86
C LEU A 71 -6.82 22.92 -1.15
N LYS A 72 -5.56 23.04 -1.57
CA LYS A 72 -4.88 24.30 -1.89
C LYS A 72 -4.96 25.36 -0.76
N LYS A 73 -5.06 24.91 0.50
CA LYS A 73 -5.10 25.78 1.70
C LYS A 73 -3.73 26.36 2.04
N ILE A 74 -2.67 25.65 1.69
CA ILE A 74 -1.28 26.12 1.83
C ILE A 74 -0.53 25.92 0.51
N LYS A 75 0.52 26.72 0.31
CA LYS A 75 1.40 26.56 -0.85
C LYS A 75 2.14 25.22 -0.77
N TYR A 76 2.19 24.50 -1.89
CA TYR A 76 3.02 23.31 -2.03
C TYR A 76 4.50 23.65 -1.87
N VAL A 77 5.21 22.86 -1.07
CA VAL A 77 6.65 23.01 -0.84
C VAL A 77 7.33 21.66 -1.09
N ASP A 78 8.05 21.56 -2.21
CA ASP A 78 8.69 20.33 -2.65
C ASP A 78 9.62 19.71 -1.59
N ALA A 79 10.38 20.53 -0.87
CA ALA A 79 11.23 20.06 0.22
C ALA A 79 10.44 19.33 1.33
N ARG A 80 9.25 19.82 1.69
CA ARG A 80 8.38 19.18 2.69
C ARG A 80 7.77 17.89 2.16
N ARG A 81 7.40 17.86 0.89
CA ARG A 81 6.95 16.60 0.25
C ARG A 81 8.06 15.55 0.26
N LYS A 82 9.29 15.94 -0.04
CA LYS A 82 10.48 15.06 0.01
C LYS A 82 10.75 14.53 1.41
N GLU A 83 10.48 15.31 2.47
CA GLU A 83 10.58 14.83 3.85
C GLU A 83 9.58 13.70 4.17
N ILE A 84 8.34 13.81 3.69
CA ILE A 84 7.31 12.77 3.83
C ILE A 84 7.66 11.54 2.99
N ASP A 85 8.00 11.74 1.71
CA ASP A 85 8.40 10.65 0.81
C ASP A 85 9.67 9.94 1.30
N SER A 86 10.57 10.66 1.99
CA SER A 86 11.74 10.06 2.64
C SER A 86 11.34 9.15 3.80
N ALA A 87 10.31 9.48 4.58
CA ALA A 87 9.78 8.60 5.63
C ALA A 87 9.08 7.36 5.04
N ILE A 88 8.38 7.49 3.91
CA ILE A 88 7.82 6.34 3.19
C ILE A 88 8.96 5.46 2.64
N SER A 89 9.95 6.10 2.03
CA SER A 89 11.10 5.45 1.41
C SER A 89 12.12 4.93 2.41
N PHE A 90 12.00 5.27 3.70
CA PHE A 90 12.83 4.68 4.76
C PHE A 90 12.52 3.20 4.94
N ILE A 91 11.25 2.81 4.73
CA ILE A 91 10.77 1.45 4.88
C ILE A 91 11.30 0.56 3.74
N ARG A 92 11.05 0.94 2.48
CA ARG A 92 11.25 0.05 1.30
C ARG A 92 12.65 -0.60 1.23
N PRO A 93 13.76 0.14 1.13
CA PRO A 93 15.09 -0.47 1.01
C PRO A 93 15.53 -1.15 2.32
N SER A 94 14.94 -0.75 3.45
CA SER A 94 15.24 -1.40 4.73
C SER A 94 14.53 -2.74 4.84
N SER A 95 13.30 -2.87 4.35
CA SER A 95 12.53 -4.11 4.37
C SER A 95 13.12 -5.22 3.49
N PHE A 96 14.00 -4.89 2.54
CA PHE A 96 14.74 -5.85 1.71
C PHE A 96 16.11 -6.26 2.26
N THR A 97 16.51 -5.82 3.46
CA THR A 97 17.77 -6.28 4.03
C THR A 97 17.59 -7.67 4.67
N PRO A 98 18.61 -8.55 4.63
CA PRO A 98 18.54 -9.85 5.34
C PRO A 98 18.20 -9.71 6.82
N ALA A 99 18.58 -8.59 7.44
CA ALA A 99 18.27 -8.28 8.84
C ALA A 99 16.78 -8.09 9.11
N ILE A 100 15.99 -7.66 8.12
CA ILE A 100 14.55 -7.40 8.27
C ILE A 100 13.71 -8.45 7.54
N LEU A 101 14.17 -8.96 6.40
CA LEU A 101 13.44 -9.92 5.57
C LEU A 101 12.99 -11.17 6.35
N LYS A 102 13.70 -11.57 7.40
CA LYS A 102 13.30 -12.73 8.21
C LYS A 102 12.07 -12.51 9.10
N TYR A 103 11.57 -11.29 9.23
CA TYR A 103 10.43 -11.00 10.12
C TYR A 103 9.10 -10.90 9.36
N ALA A 104 8.02 -11.36 10.00
CA ALA A 104 6.67 -11.38 9.44
C ALA A 104 6.14 -10.00 9.02
N PHE A 105 6.56 -8.91 9.69
CA PHE A 105 6.12 -7.55 9.33
C PHE A 105 6.73 -7.01 8.01
N ALA A 106 7.77 -7.65 7.46
CA ALA A 106 8.47 -7.17 6.27
C ALA A 106 7.57 -7.01 5.02
N PRO A 107 6.76 -8.02 4.60
CA PRO A 107 5.80 -7.86 3.50
C PRO A 107 4.75 -6.76 3.76
N PHE A 108 4.30 -6.57 5.01
CA PHE A 108 3.30 -5.56 5.33
C PHE A 108 3.85 -4.14 5.13
N CYS A 109 5.10 -3.93 5.56
CA CYS A 109 5.85 -2.71 5.27
C CYS A 109 5.90 -2.39 3.76
N MET A 110 6.09 -3.41 2.92
CA MET A 110 6.13 -3.26 1.46
C MET A 110 4.76 -2.91 0.88
N ASN A 111 3.70 -3.60 1.30
CA ASN A 111 2.33 -3.31 0.85
C ASN A 111 1.87 -1.91 1.28
N MET A 112 2.22 -1.47 2.50
CA MET A 112 1.90 -0.12 2.98
C MET A 112 2.50 0.99 2.12
N ILE A 113 3.68 0.76 1.53
CA ILE A 113 4.30 1.73 0.62
C ILE A 113 3.50 1.87 -0.67
N GLY A 114 2.88 0.77 -1.13
CA GLY A 114 1.92 0.76 -2.24
C GLY A 114 0.75 1.72 -2.02
N ILE A 115 0.36 1.94 -0.76
CA ILE A 115 -0.74 2.84 -0.37
C ILE A 115 -0.24 4.27 -0.17
N LEU A 116 0.77 4.45 0.68
CA LEU A 116 1.20 5.77 1.15
C LEU A 116 1.79 6.63 0.03
N ARG A 117 2.56 6.03 -0.88
CA ARG A 117 3.25 6.81 -1.93
C ARG A 117 2.28 7.32 -3.01
N PRO A 118 1.39 6.50 -3.60
CA PRO A 118 0.37 7.01 -4.49
C PRO A 118 -0.54 8.04 -3.83
N PHE A 119 -0.90 7.84 -2.55
CA PHE A 119 -1.73 8.83 -1.85
C PHE A 119 -0.99 10.17 -1.61
N LEU A 120 0.33 10.14 -1.38
CA LEU A 120 1.16 11.35 -1.40
C LEU A 120 1.12 12.07 -2.75
N TYR A 121 1.11 11.33 -3.86
CA TYR A 121 1.01 11.89 -5.20
C TYR A 121 -0.38 12.47 -5.52
N VAL A 122 -1.45 11.85 -5.03
CA VAL A 122 -2.80 12.42 -5.10
C VAL A 122 -2.85 13.77 -4.38
N SER A 123 -2.14 13.88 -3.26
CA SER A 123 -2.15 15.09 -2.40
C SER A 123 -1.46 16.31 -3.01
N ASN A 124 -0.64 16.12 -4.06
CA ASN A 124 0.14 17.20 -4.68
C ASN A 124 -0.02 17.27 -6.21
N SER A 125 -1.13 16.76 -6.76
CA SER A 125 -1.51 16.84 -8.18
C SER A 125 -0.54 16.14 -9.15
N TYR A 126 0.21 15.13 -8.69
CA TYR A 126 1.04 14.29 -9.56
C TYR A 126 0.20 13.28 -10.35
N TYR A 127 -1.00 12.94 -9.86
CA TYR A 127 -2.04 12.30 -10.63
C TYR A 127 -2.98 13.35 -11.20
N SER A 128 -3.44 13.15 -12.43
CA SER A 128 -4.56 13.94 -12.96
C SER A 128 -5.82 13.64 -12.16
N ASP A 129 -6.74 14.58 -12.14
CA ASP A 129 -8.02 14.45 -11.47
C ASP A 129 -8.83 13.22 -11.99
N GLU A 130 -8.67 12.87 -13.27
CA GLU A 130 -9.26 11.67 -13.90
C GLU A 130 -8.65 10.34 -13.39
N GLN A 131 -7.40 10.37 -12.94
CA GLN A 131 -6.68 9.20 -12.42
C GLN A 131 -7.00 8.94 -10.94
N VAL A 132 -7.42 9.95 -10.18
CA VAL A 132 -7.67 9.86 -8.73
C VAL A 132 -8.65 8.73 -8.36
N PRO A 133 -9.82 8.58 -9.02
CA PRO A 133 -10.73 7.47 -8.74
C PRO A 133 -10.10 6.09 -8.91
N THR A 134 -9.22 5.93 -9.92
CA THR A 134 -8.50 4.68 -10.18
C THR A 134 -7.53 4.36 -9.04
N VAL A 135 -6.70 5.32 -8.64
CA VAL A 135 -5.71 5.17 -7.57
C VAL A 135 -6.41 4.82 -6.24
N ILE A 136 -7.52 5.49 -5.94
CA ILE A 136 -8.30 5.26 -4.72
C ILE A 136 -9.00 3.89 -4.74
N ALA A 137 -9.53 3.48 -5.89
CA ALA A 137 -10.12 2.14 -6.03
C ALA A 137 -9.08 1.03 -5.76
N GLN A 138 -7.87 1.16 -6.32
CA GLN A 138 -6.77 0.21 -6.05
C GLN A 138 -6.39 0.21 -4.56
N SER A 139 -6.31 1.40 -3.96
CA SER A 139 -5.93 1.56 -2.56
C SER A 139 -6.88 0.86 -1.59
N ILE A 140 -8.17 0.69 -1.92
CA ILE A 140 -9.11 -0.10 -1.10
C ILE A 140 -8.64 -1.55 -0.94
N TYR A 141 -8.18 -2.16 -2.04
CA TYR A 141 -7.66 -3.53 -2.01
C TYR A 141 -6.29 -3.62 -1.35
N GLU A 142 -5.44 -2.62 -1.51
CA GLU A 142 -4.15 -2.57 -0.81
C GLU A 142 -4.33 -2.41 0.71
N ILE A 143 -5.31 -1.61 1.15
CA ILE A 143 -5.69 -1.52 2.58
C ILE A 143 -6.23 -2.86 3.05
N ALA A 144 -7.05 -3.55 2.25
CA ALA A 144 -7.54 -4.88 2.59
C ALA A 144 -6.41 -5.89 2.78
N ILE A 145 -5.39 -5.88 1.90
CA ILE A 145 -4.18 -6.70 1.99
C ILE A 145 -3.49 -6.50 3.35
N LEU A 146 -3.33 -5.24 3.80
CA LEU A 146 -2.78 -4.95 5.13
C LEU A 146 -3.71 -5.46 6.24
N HIS A 147 -5.00 -5.15 6.16
CA HIS A 147 -5.98 -5.52 7.18
C HIS A 147 -6.07 -7.03 7.40
N THR A 148 -5.84 -7.83 6.36
CA THR A 148 -5.76 -9.29 6.45
C THR A 148 -4.40 -9.84 6.86
N SER A 149 -3.41 -8.97 7.14
CA SER A 149 -2.02 -9.35 7.41
C SER A 149 -1.45 -10.27 6.32
N PHE A 150 -1.72 -9.94 5.07
CA PHE A 150 -1.39 -10.80 3.93
C PHE A 150 0.14 -11.00 3.82
N PRO A 151 0.66 -12.24 3.82
CA PRO A 151 2.08 -12.51 4.06
C PRO A 151 2.99 -12.30 2.84
N PHE A 152 2.48 -11.73 1.76
CA PHE A 152 3.24 -11.51 0.52
C PHE A 152 3.29 -10.03 0.15
N ASN A 153 4.42 -9.60 -0.40
CA ASN A 153 4.51 -8.37 -1.15
C ASN A 153 3.79 -8.54 -2.50
N THR A 154 2.65 -7.88 -2.69
CA THR A 154 1.85 -8.06 -3.92
C THR A 154 2.48 -7.43 -5.15
N SER A 155 3.56 -6.63 -5.03
CA SER A 155 4.28 -6.15 -6.22
C SER A 155 4.93 -7.29 -7.00
N ASP A 156 5.29 -8.39 -6.33
CA ASP A 156 5.90 -9.56 -6.96
C ASP A 156 4.87 -10.40 -7.74
N PHE A 157 3.57 -10.12 -7.56
CA PHE A 157 2.50 -10.87 -8.24
C PHE A 157 2.32 -10.46 -9.70
N VAL A 158 2.87 -9.30 -10.11
CA VAL A 158 2.74 -8.77 -11.48
C VAL A 158 3.20 -9.76 -12.56
N TYR A 159 4.12 -10.66 -12.22
CA TYR A 159 4.66 -11.67 -13.13
C TYR A 159 3.72 -12.85 -13.40
N PHE A 160 2.65 -12.98 -12.62
CA PHE A 160 1.58 -13.94 -12.84
C PHE A 160 0.47 -13.39 -13.73
N LEU A 161 0.54 -12.11 -14.10
CA LEU A 161 -0.36 -11.54 -15.07
C LEU A 161 0.04 -12.01 -16.49
N PRO A 162 -0.92 -12.38 -17.37
CA PRO A 162 -0.61 -12.70 -18.77
C PRO A 162 0.13 -11.56 -19.46
N ALA A 163 1.05 -11.90 -20.38
CA ALA A 163 1.98 -10.93 -20.99
C ALA A 163 1.27 -9.81 -21.79
N GLU A 164 0.08 -10.11 -22.31
CA GLU A 164 -0.79 -9.20 -23.04
C GLU A 164 -1.69 -8.32 -22.14
N LYS A 165 -1.58 -8.47 -20.82
CA LYS A 165 -2.39 -7.75 -19.83
C LYS A 165 -1.49 -6.83 -19.00
N SER A 166 -2.07 -5.75 -18.51
CA SER A 166 -1.40 -4.82 -17.59
C SER A 166 -2.40 -4.30 -16.57
N ILE A 167 -1.91 -4.01 -15.36
CA ILE A 167 -2.67 -3.33 -14.29
C ILE A 167 -2.40 -1.81 -14.27
N HIS A 168 -1.49 -1.34 -15.12
CA HIS A 168 -1.09 0.06 -15.26
C HIS A 168 -1.27 0.49 -16.72
N THR A 169 -2.52 0.70 -17.14
CA THR A 169 -2.84 1.26 -18.46
C THR A 169 -3.75 2.47 -18.31
N ASP A 170 -3.83 3.27 -19.36
CA ASP A 170 -4.77 4.39 -19.45
C ASP A 170 -6.22 3.92 -19.63
N ASN A 171 -6.46 2.62 -19.85
CA ASN A 171 -7.78 2.05 -20.04
C ASN A 171 -8.37 1.60 -18.70
N PRO A 172 -9.42 2.28 -18.19
CA PRO A 172 -10.04 1.89 -16.92
C PRO A 172 -10.55 0.45 -16.86
N ALA A 173 -10.86 -0.17 -18.00
CA ALA A 173 -11.31 -1.55 -18.06
C ALA A 173 -10.22 -2.57 -17.65
N ASP A 174 -8.95 -2.19 -17.75
CA ASP A 174 -7.82 -3.04 -17.35
C ASP A 174 -7.61 -3.08 -15.83
N LEU A 175 -8.33 -2.25 -15.08
CA LEU A 175 -8.19 -2.20 -13.63
C LEU A 175 -8.51 -3.55 -12.96
N ASP A 176 -9.47 -4.28 -13.52
CA ASP A 176 -9.84 -5.62 -13.04
C ASP A 176 -8.82 -6.71 -13.41
N ASN A 177 -7.80 -6.41 -14.23
CA ASN A 177 -6.66 -7.32 -14.42
C ASN A 177 -5.92 -7.58 -13.09
N TRP A 178 -6.07 -6.69 -12.10
CA TRP A 178 -5.56 -6.92 -10.75
C TRP A 178 -6.22 -8.14 -10.09
N HIS A 179 -7.54 -8.34 -10.28
CA HIS A 179 -8.23 -9.53 -9.77
C HIS A 179 -7.76 -10.79 -10.48
N LEU A 180 -7.59 -10.72 -11.81
CA LEU A 180 -7.02 -11.81 -12.60
C LEU A 180 -5.63 -12.21 -12.10
N MET A 181 -4.78 -11.23 -11.81
CA MET A 181 -3.44 -11.45 -11.25
C MET A 181 -3.54 -12.18 -9.89
N MET A 182 -4.35 -11.66 -8.96
CA MET A 182 -4.52 -12.25 -7.63
C MET A 182 -5.07 -13.68 -7.68
N ASP A 183 -6.07 -13.95 -8.53
CA ASP A 183 -6.63 -15.29 -8.73
C ASP A 183 -5.61 -16.26 -9.33
N THR A 184 -4.80 -15.78 -10.29
CA THR A 184 -3.77 -16.61 -10.95
C THR A 184 -2.68 -17.01 -9.96
N VAL A 185 -2.22 -16.06 -9.15
CA VAL A 185 -1.26 -16.33 -8.06
C VAL A 185 -1.88 -17.25 -7.02
N GLY A 186 -3.13 -16.99 -6.62
CA GLY A 186 -3.86 -17.78 -5.63
C GLY A 186 -3.93 -19.26 -5.98
N LYS A 187 -4.09 -19.58 -7.27
CA LYS A 187 -4.07 -20.96 -7.78
C LYS A 187 -2.64 -21.50 -7.85
N ALA A 188 -1.71 -20.72 -8.42
CA ALA A 188 -0.33 -21.18 -8.64
C ALA A 188 0.41 -21.48 -7.34
N LEU A 189 0.18 -20.67 -6.30
CA LEU A 189 0.81 -20.82 -4.98
C LEU A 189 -0.07 -21.56 -3.97
N GLN A 190 -1.26 -22.01 -4.37
CA GLN A 190 -2.25 -22.67 -3.49
C GLN A 190 -2.66 -21.81 -2.28
N ILE A 191 -2.67 -20.49 -2.44
CA ILE A 191 -3.07 -19.51 -1.41
C ILE A 191 -4.45 -18.90 -1.65
N THR A 192 -5.29 -19.54 -2.46
CA THR A 192 -6.65 -19.06 -2.80
C THR A 192 -7.46 -18.65 -1.56
N PRO A 193 -7.45 -19.38 -0.42
CA PRO A 193 -8.16 -18.95 0.78
C PRO A 193 -7.70 -17.59 1.34
N LEU A 194 -6.42 -17.25 1.20
CA LEU A 194 -5.89 -15.95 1.64
C LEU A 194 -6.39 -14.82 0.71
N ILE A 195 -6.47 -15.07 -0.59
CA ILE A 195 -7.01 -14.11 -1.58
C ILE A 195 -8.50 -13.87 -1.33
N GLU A 196 -9.27 -14.92 -1.03
CA GLU A 196 -10.68 -14.78 -0.69
C GLU A 196 -10.90 -13.94 0.56
N GLU A 197 -10.00 -14.03 1.55
CA GLU A 197 -10.06 -13.19 2.75
C GLU A 197 -9.79 -11.71 2.43
N VAL A 198 -8.80 -11.43 1.58
CA VAL A 198 -8.58 -10.07 1.05
C VAL A 198 -9.83 -9.54 0.36
N TYR A 199 -10.53 -10.37 -0.41
CA TYR A 199 -11.76 -9.98 -1.10
C TYR A 199 -12.93 -9.69 -0.16
N LYS A 200 -13.07 -10.44 0.93
CA LYS A 200 -14.07 -10.15 1.97
C LYS A 200 -13.73 -8.85 2.69
N GLN A 201 -12.47 -8.67 3.07
CA GLN A 201 -12.01 -7.46 3.75
C GLN A 201 -12.17 -6.21 2.88
N ALA A 202 -11.87 -6.30 1.58
CA ALA A 202 -12.09 -5.20 0.64
C ALA A 202 -13.57 -4.85 0.50
N ALA A 203 -14.46 -5.85 0.48
CA ALA A 203 -15.90 -5.61 0.45
C ALA A 203 -16.41 -4.94 1.74
N GLU A 204 -15.86 -5.29 2.90
CA GLU A 204 -16.19 -4.66 4.18
C GLU A 204 -15.70 -3.20 4.25
N ILE A 205 -14.45 -2.95 3.83
CA ILE A 205 -13.88 -1.60 3.72
C ILE A 205 -14.75 -0.76 2.78
N TRP A 206 -15.11 -1.29 1.62
CA TRP A 206 -15.94 -0.58 0.66
C TRP A 206 -17.35 -0.29 1.19
N LYS A 207 -17.99 -1.26 1.85
CA LYS A 207 -19.30 -1.07 2.50
C LYS A 207 -19.25 -0.01 3.61
N SER A 208 -18.12 0.10 4.29
CA SER A 208 -17.91 1.03 5.41
C SER A 208 -17.08 2.24 5.00
N TYR A 209 -17.03 2.60 3.72
CA TYR A 209 -16.04 3.56 3.20
C TYR A 209 -16.15 4.94 3.88
N ASP A 210 -17.36 5.39 4.21
CA ASP A 210 -17.59 6.66 4.92
C ASP A 210 -17.31 6.58 6.44
N ARG A 211 -17.04 5.40 6.97
CA ARG A 211 -16.79 5.12 8.40
C ARG A 211 -15.59 4.20 8.57
N PRO A 212 -14.36 4.74 8.39
CA PRO A 212 -13.15 3.95 8.54
C PRO A 212 -13.03 3.34 9.93
N PHE A 213 -12.50 2.13 9.97
CA PHE A 213 -12.18 1.43 11.20
C PHE A 213 -10.68 1.19 11.29
N GLN A 214 -10.18 1.14 12.52
CA GLN A 214 -8.77 0.94 12.78
C GLN A 214 -8.33 -0.46 12.31
N TRP A 215 -7.15 -0.54 11.72
CA TRP A 215 -6.51 -1.83 11.50
C TRP A 215 -6.05 -2.39 12.85
N GLU A 216 -6.67 -3.49 13.27
CA GLU A 216 -6.20 -4.29 14.40
C GLU A 216 -5.30 -5.40 13.85
N TYR A 217 -4.02 -5.38 14.19
CA TYR A 217 -3.05 -6.40 13.83
C TYR A 217 -2.41 -7.02 15.06
N ASN A 218 -2.00 -8.28 14.93
CA ASN A 218 -1.23 -8.95 15.97
C ASN A 218 0.11 -8.22 16.17
N GLN A 219 0.40 -7.80 17.40
CA GLN A 219 1.65 -7.12 17.75
C GLN A 219 2.87 -8.05 17.71
N ASP A 220 2.66 -9.36 17.77
CA ASP A 220 3.75 -10.35 17.74
C ASP A 220 4.51 -10.33 16.39
N ILE A 221 3.89 -9.82 15.32
CA ILE A 221 4.48 -9.73 13.97
C ILE A 221 5.82 -8.97 13.95
N TRP A 222 6.03 -8.07 14.92
CA TRP A 222 7.25 -7.26 15.02
C TRP A 222 8.48 -8.08 15.44
N TYR A 223 8.25 -9.21 16.09
CA TYR A 223 9.29 -10.07 16.67
C TYR A 223 9.30 -11.47 16.08
N LEU A 224 8.22 -11.87 15.41
CA LEU A 224 8.07 -13.17 14.79
C LEU A 224 9.00 -13.30 13.57
N GLU A 225 9.97 -14.22 13.69
CA GLU A 225 10.78 -14.67 12.57
C GLU A 225 10.05 -15.81 11.85
N GLU A 226 9.87 -15.69 10.54
CA GLU A 226 9.24 -16.72 9.72
C GLU A 226 10.04 -16.93 8.44
N GLU A 227 9.80 -18.07 7.81
CA GLU A 227 10.29 -18.30 6.45
C GLU A 227 9.68 -17.23 5.53
N ASN A 228 10.54 -16.42 4.90
CA ASN A 228 10.08 -15.31 4.09
C ASN A 228 9.55 -15.82 2.74
N LEU A 229 8.27 -16.22 2.74
CA LEU A 229 7.52 -16.65 1.57
C LEU A 229 7.54 -15.59 0.45
N SER A 230 7.57 -14.30 0.82
CA SER A 230 7.68 -13.20 -0.15
C SER A 230 9.04 -13.19 -0.86
N GLN A 231 10.14 -13.43 -0.15
CA GLN A 231 11.48 -13.52 -0.74
C GLN A 231 11.60 -14.76 -1.63
N GLN A 232 11.06 -15.89 -1.19
CA GLN A 232 11.03 -17.10 -2.01
C GLN A 232 10.25 -16.88 -3.30
N LEU A 233 9.09 -16.22 -3.22
CA LEU A 233 8.32 -15.86 -4.39
C LEU A 233 9.09 -14.90 -5.30
N HIS A 234 9.71 -13.87 -4.74
CA HIS A 234 10.55 -12.94 -5.50
C HIS A 234 11.67 -13.68 -6.24
N ASP A 235 12.39 -14.57 -5.56
CA ASP A 235 13.49 -15.35 -6.15
C ASP A 235 13.00 -16.29 -7.27
N LEU A 236 11.85 -16.96 -7.06
CA LEU A 236 11.21 -17.79 -8.08
C LEU A 236 10.82 -16.97 -9.31
N THR A 237 10.32 -15.76 -9.07
CA THR A 237 9.85 -14.85 -10.10
C THR A 237 11.01 -14.28 -10.93
N VAL A 238 12.09 -13.87 -10.27
CA VAL A 238 13.34 -13.44 -10.92
C VAL A 238 13.92 -14.58 -11.77
N LYS A 239 13.99 -15.81 -11.22
CA LYS A 239 14.42 -16.99 -11.99
C LYS A 239 13.54 -17.23 -13.22
N ALA A 240 12.22 -17.17 -13.06
CA ALA A 240 11.28 -17.37 -14.17
C ALA A 240 11.42 -16.29 -15.25
N PHE A 241 11.71 -15.04 -14.88
CA PHE A 241 11.97 -13.95 -15.82
C PHE A 241 13.26 -14.16 -16.63
N HIS A 242 14.36 -14.57 -15.97
CA HIS A 242 15.65 -14.79 -16.63
C HIS A 242 15.77 -16.10 -17.42
N ASN A 243 14.84 -17.04 -17.21
CA ASN A 243 14.77 -18.31 -17.94
C ASN A 243 13.78 -18.28 -19.13
N LYS A 244 13.23 -17.11 -19.47
CA LYS A 244 12.48 -16.86 -20.72
C LYS A 244 13.42 -16.35 -21.82
#